data_AF-A0A8D5U0V0-F1
#
_entry.id   AF-A0A8D5U0V0-F1
#
_cell.length_a   1.000
_cell.length_b   1.000
_cell.length_c   1.000
_cell.angle_alpha   90.00
_cell.angle_beta   90.00
_cell.angle_gamma   90.00
#
_symmetry.space_group_name_H-M   'P 1'
#
loop_
_entity.id
_entity.type
_entity.pdbx_description
1 polymer ?
#
loop_
_entity_poly.entity_id
_entity_poly.type
_entity_poly.pdbx_seq_one_letter_code
_entity_poly.pdbx_strand_id
1 'polypeptide(L)'
;MFTELVGSYPRPYVLNEYIKKFRSEKVEKEKFDSRMGKFKGELLNSLINNNFSFFTDGMLEYDDIVDVVFHMISGIKRGELTRFYDNNFYYRTPTVKEKITCSPEQYLNRFKATIDLANKLGINSDKIKAYTLGPLTFSQMAEDNFYNDRVELAFEYSKSLKECLTKLEKYTKIVEIHEPGFYSRTLQKKVIERSVEIYDVLKTTMERRVYPHFNISLDRLELLFRLDADVVGVDIVGNIRMAGNIYNKLTGKKISLGVVDARTTKMETKSKIRRIIEKALDRKPEKILLSNNTFLDFIPEIVAKRKLVLLSQVAMNE
;
A
#
# COMPACT_ATOMS: atom_id res chain seq x y z
N MET A 1 -5.05 20.18 -4.46
CA MET A 1 -4.95 18.85 -3.80
C MET A 1 -3.91 18.00 -4.51
N PHE A 2 -3.40 16.94 -3.89
CA PHE A 2 -2.47 16.00 -4.55
C PHE A 2 -3.18 14.68 -4.87
N THR A 3 -2.67 13.94 -5.84
CA THR A 3 -3.22 12.65 -6.30
C THR A 3 -2.20 11.54 -6.18
N GLU A 4 -2.68 10.35 -5.84
CA GLU A 4 -1.84 9.15 -5.76
C GLU A 4 -2.60 7.87 -6.10
N LEU A 5 -1.87 6.87 -6.59
CA LEU A 5 -2.32 5.49 -6.65
C LEU A 5 -1.89 4.77 -5.37
N VAL A 6 -2.82 4.21 -4.61
CA VAL A 6 -2.55 3.49 -3.36
C VAL A 6 -2.40 2.00 -3.64
N GLY A 7 -1.29 1.42 -3.19
CA GLY A 7 -1.04 0.00 -3.28
C GLY A 7 -0.80 -0.53 -4.71
N SER A 8 -1.24 -1.76 -4.98
CA SER A 8 -0.96 -2.44 -6.25
C SER A 8 -1.87 -2.02 -7.41
N TYR A 9 -1.33 -2.14 -8.61
CA TYR A 9 -2.00 -1.94 -9.89
C TYR A 9 -2.16 -3.29 -10.62
N PRO A 10 -3.32 -3.57 -11.25
CA PRO A 10 -3.58 -4.83 -11.92
C PRO A 10 -2.49 -5.17 -12.94
N ARG A 11 -1.87 -6.32 -12.75
CA ARG A 11 -0.90 -6.83 -13.73
C ARG A 11 -1.58 -7.10 -15.07
N PRO A 12 -1.08 -6.52 -16.17
CA PRO A 12 -1.58 -6.84 -17.51
C PRO A 12 -1.46 -8.35 -17.77
N TYR A 13 -2.45 -8.95 -18.45
CA TYR A 13 -2.46 -10.39 -18.74
C TYR A 13 -1.15 -10.86 -19.39
N VAL A 14 -0.62 -10.07 -20.33
CA VAL A 14 0.64 -10.36 -21.02
C VAL A 14 1.81 -10.41 -20.03
N LEU A 15 1.86 -9.53 -19.03
CA LEU A 15 2.92 -9.55 -18.02
C LEU A 15 2.87 -10.82 -17.16
N ASN A 16 1.67 -11.28 -16.78
CA ASN A 16 1.52 -12.52 -16.01
C ASN A 16 2.07 -13.74 -16.77
N GLU A 17 1.84 -13.82 -18.07
CA GLU A 17 2.41 -14.90 -18.91
C GLU A 17 3.94 -14.82 -18.99
N TYR A 18 4.51 -13.61 -19.02
CA TYR A 18 5.97 -13.44 -18.97
C TYR A 18 6.56 -13.83 -17.61
N ILE A 19 5.90 -13.47 -16.50
CA ILE A 19 6.32 -13.87 -15.14
C ILE A 19 6.32 -15.39 -15.02
N LYS A 20 5.27 -16.08 -15.52
CA LYS A 20 5.22 -17.55 -15.52
C LYS A 20 6.40 -18.14 -16.30
N LYS A 21 6.68 -17.63 -17.51
CA LYS A 21 7.81 -18.11 -18.32
C LYS A 21 9.15 -17.88 -17.65
N PHE A 22 9.35 -16.73 -17.02
CA PHE A 22 10.58 -16.44 -16.26
C PHE A 22 10.74 -17.38 -15.05
N ARG A 23 9.67 -17.59 -14.26
CA ARG A 23 9.67 -18.53 -13.13
C ARG A 23 9.91 -19.99 -13.54
N SER A 24 9.57 -20.35 -14.77
CA SER A 24 9.87 -21.66 -15.36
C SER A 24 11.19 -21.70 -16.14
N GLU A 25 12.06 -20.69 -15.98
CA GLU A 25 13.37 -20.59 -16.64
C GLU A 25 13.32 -20.60 -18.19
N LYS A 26 12.15 -20.28 -18.76
CA LYS A 26 11.93 -20.23 -20.22
C LYS A 26 12.28 -18.88 -20.85
N VAL A 27 12.68 -17.90 -20.04
CA VAL A 27 13.07 -16.55 -20.46
C VAL A 27 14.27 -16.12 -19.63
N GLU A 28 15.30 -15.63 -20.29
CA GLU A 28 16.49 -15.08 -19.63
C GLU A 28 16.18 -13.84 -18.81
N LYS A 29 16.94 -13.64 -17.73
CA LYS A 29 16.74 -12.53 -16.79
C LYS A 29 16.78 -11.16 -17.46
N GLU A 30 17.74 -10.89 -18.33
CA GLU A 30 17.85 -9.59 -19.02
C GLU A 30 16.60 -9.26 -19.85
N LYS A 31 16.06 -10.28 -20.54
CA LYS A 31 14.83 -10.15 -21.33
C LYS A 31 13.61 -9.94 -20.44
N PHE A 32 13.55 -10.61 -19.29
CA PHE A 32 12.50 -10.39 -18.30
C PHE A 32 12.57 -8.97 -17.72
N ASP A 33 13.73 -8.54 -17.27
CA ASP A 33 13.97 -7.22 -16.66
C ASP A 33 13.63 -6.10 -17.64
N SER A 34 14.05 -6.22 -18.91
CA SER A 34 13.69 -5.28 -19.99
C SER A 34 12.16 -5.20 -20.18
N ARG A 35 11.47 -6.34 -20.21
CA ARG A 35 10.02 -6.39 -20.38
C ARG A 35 9.28 -5.84 -19.17
N MET A 36 9.72 -6.16 -17.95
CA MET A 36 9.19 -5.63 -16.70
C MET A 36 9.35 -4.10 -16.66
N GLY A 37 10.54 -3.60 -16.99
CA GLY A 37 10.82 -2.17 -17.10
C GLY A 37 9.89 -1.45 -18.07
N LYS A 38 9.53 -2.08 -19.19
CA LYS A 38 8.53 -1.53 -20.12
C LYS A 38 7.15 -1.34 -19.46
N PHE A 39 6.63 -2.35 -18.77
CA PHE A 39 5.33 -2.26 -18.10
C PHE A 39 5.33 -1.24 -16.96
N LYS A 40 6.39 -1.20 -16.14
CA LYS A 40 6.57 -0.15 -15.13
C LYS A 40 6.60 1.24 -15.76
N GLY A 41 7.29 1.39 -16.89
CA GLY A 41 7.40 2.65 -17.61
C GLY A 41 6.06 3.10 -18.20
N GLU A 42 5.27 2.17 -18.72
CA GLU A 42 3.90 2.43 -19.19
C GLU A 42 3.00 2.94 -18.06
N LEU A 43 3.07 2.32 -16.87
CA LEU A 43 2.34 2.78 -15.69
C LEU A 43 2.80 4.18 -15.25
N LEU A 44 4.11 4.40 -15.09
CA LEU A 44 4.66 5.70 -14.69
C LEU A 44 4.26 6.81 -15.68
N ASN A 45 4.39 6.57 -16.99
CA ASN A 45 3.94 7.51 -18.01
C ASN A 45 2.43 7.76 -17.94
N SER A 46 1.62 6.72 -17.68
CA SER A 46 0.18 6.88 -17.47
C SER A 46 -0.10 7.78 -16.26
N LEU A 47 0.62 7.63 -15.15
CA LEU A 47 0.48 8.49 -13.98
C LEU A 47 0.92 9.94 -14.27
N ILE A 48 2.02 10.15 -14.99
CA ILE A 48 2.48 11.48 -15.44
C ILE A 48 1.41 12.14 -16.31
N ASN A 49 0.92 11.46 -17.33
CA ASN A 49 -0.09 11.99 -18.27
C ASN A 49 -1.43 12.31 -17.60
N ASN A 50 -1.66 11.74 -16.42
CA ASN A 50 -2.82 12.02 -15.58
C ASN A 50 -2.49 12.95 -14.40
N ASN A 51 -1.38 13.68 -14.46
CA ASN A 51 -0.92 14.64 -13.45
C ASN A 51 -0.94 14.09 -12.00
N PHE A 52 -0.53 12.83 -11.83
CA PHE A 52 -0.37 12.26 -10.49
C PHE A 52 0.78 12.95 -9.75
N SER A 53 0.58 13.20 -8.45
CA SER A 53 1.57 13.89 -7.62
C SER A 53 2.62 12.96 -7.04
N PHE A 54 2.22 11.71 -6.77
CA PHE A 54 3.08 10.66 -6.23
C PHE A 54 2.96 9.40 -7.09
N PHE A 55 4.06 8.67 -7.21
CA PHE A 55 4.22 7.58 -8.16
C PHE A 55 4.63 6.29 -7.46
N THR A 56 4.39 5.17 -8.14
CA THR A 56 4.78 3.82 -7.71
C THR A 56 4.93 2.95 -8.95
N ASP A 57 5.67 1.85 -8.85
CA ASP A 57 5.70 0.82 -9.90
C ASP A 57 4.49 -0.12 -9.86
N GLY A 58 3.50 0.18 -9.01
CA GLY A 58 2.24 -0.55 -8.93
C GLY A 58 2.39 -1.96 -8.39
N MET A 59 3.52 -2.27 -7.73
CA MET A 59 3.82 -3.62 -7.23
C MET A 59 3.81 -4.71 -8.32
N LEU A 60 4.04 -4.34 -9.59
CA LEU A 60 3.92 -5.24 -10.75
C LEU A 60 4.84 -6.47 -10.70
N GLU A 61 5.89 -6.44 -9.87
CA GLU A 61 6.82 -7.57 -9.67
C GLU A 61 6.39 -8.53 -8.55
N TYR A 62 5.45 -8.10 -7.69
CA TYR A 62 5.03 -8.85 -6.52
C TYR A 62 3.71 -9.53 -6.77
N ASP A 63 3.50 -10.67 -6.11
CA ASP A 63 2.22 -11.36 -6.23
C ASP A 63 1.09 -10.68 -5.46
N ASP A 64 1.44 -10.10 -4.31
CA ASP A 64 0.55 -9.41 -3.39
C ASP A 64 1.37 -8.58 -2.38
N ILE A 65 0.71 -7.84 -1.48
CA ILE A 65 1.42 -7.03 -0.49
C ILE A 65 2.19 -7.85 0.57
N VAL A 66 1.75 -9.08 0.84
CA VAL A 66 2.45 -10.01 1.73
C VAL A 66 3.68 -10.58 1.02
N ASP A 67 3.61 -10.78 -0.30
CA ASP A 67 4.74 -11.19 -1.14
C ASP A 67 5.97 -10.28 -0.97
N VAL A 68 5.74 -8.97 -0.81
CA VAL A 68 6.78 -7.97 -0.56
C VAL A 68 7.62 -8.31 0.67
N VAL A 69 7.00 -8.84 1.72
CA VAL A 69 7.67 -9.13 2.99
C VAL A 69 8.78 -10.17 2.81
N PHE A 70 8.58 -11.18 1.97
CA PHE A 70 9.59 -12.21 1.68
C PHE A 70 10.81 -11.68 0.91
N HIS A 71 10.74 -10.45 0.40
CA HIS A 71 11.85 -9.78 -0.28
C HIS A 71 12.53 -8.72 0.61
N MET A 72 12.01 -8.50 1.82
CA MET A 72 12.49 -7.53 2.80
C MET A 72 12.96 -8.16 4.11
N ILE A 73 12.38 -9.28 4.52
CA ILE A 73 12.55 -9.86 5.85
C ILE A 73 13.02 -11.32 5.71
N SER A 74 14.07 -11.67 6.46
CA SER A 74 14.52 -13.05 6.63
C SER A 74 13.89 -13.67 7.89
N GLY A 75 14.04 -14.98 8.07
CA GLY A 75 13.42 -15.73 9.17
C GLY A 75 11.98 -16.18 8.94
N ILE A 76 11.47 -15.91 7.74
CA ILE A 76 10.14 -16.33 7.28
C ILE A 76 10.21 -17.22 6.05
N LYS A 77 9.25 -18.13 5.92
CA LYS A 77 9.04 -18.97 4.72
C LYS A 77 7.61 -18.82 4.21
N ARG A 78 7.43 -19.07 2.91
CA ARG A 78 6.11 -19.12 2.28
C ARG A 78 5.40 -20.39 2.74
N GLY A 79 4.29 -20.25 3.43
CA GLY A 79 3.43 -21.35 3.89
C GLY A 79 2.26 -21.60 2.95
N GLU A 80 1.12 -21.95 3.56
CA GLU A 80 -0.11 -22.29 2.84
C GLU A 80 -0.70 -21.12 2.05
N LEU A 81 -1.45 -21.46 1.00
CA LEU A 81 -2.19 -20.48 0.21
C LEU A 81 -3.50 -20.15 0.93
N THR A 82 -3.63 -18.92 1.43
CA THR A 82 -4.77 -18.47 2.23
C THR A 82 -5.50 -17.34 1.52
N ARG A 83 -6.82 -17.29 1.68
CA ARG A 83 -7.64 -16.22 1.13
C ARG A 83 -7.39 -14.91 1.89
N PHE A 84 -7.22 -13.82 1.15
CA PHE A 84 -6.97 -12.48 1.66
C PHE A 84 -8.30 -11.82 2.07
N TYR A 85 -8.66 -11.98 3.35
CA TYR A 85 -9.93 -11.50 3.91
C TYR A 85 -11.15 -11.97 3.07
N ASP A 86 -12.15 -11.11 2.91
CA ASP A 86 -13.36 -11.37 2.13
C ASP A 86 -13.19 -11.14 0.61
N ASN A 87 -11.95 -11.02 0.12
CA ASN A 87 -11.66 -10.76 -1.29
C ASN A 87 -11.38 -12.06 -2.06
N ASN A 88 -11.63 -12.07 -3.38
CA ASN A 88 -11.26 -13.19 -4.26
C ASN A 88 -9.77 -13.09 -4.64
N PHE A 89 -8.91 -13.00 -3.63
CA PHE A 89 -7.48 -12.75 -3.72
C PHE A 89 -6.80 -13.65 -2.69
N TYR A 90 -5.63 -14.19 -3.02
CA TYR A 90 -4.94 -15.19 -2.19
C TYR A 90 -3.48 -14.78 -2.01
N TYR A 91 -2.94 -15.13 -0.86
CA TYR A 91 -1.54 -14.87 -0.51
C TYR A 91 -0.92 -16.11 0.13
N ARG A 92 0.42 -16.16 0.14
CA ARG A 92 1.16 -17.18 0.88
C ARG A 92 1.38 -16.73 2.31
N THR A 93 0.87 -17.48 3.28
CA THR A 93 1.04 -17.19 4.70
C THR A 93 2.53 -17.09 5.06
N PRO A 94 3.01 -16.01 5.70
CA PRO A 94 4.36 -15.96 6.24
C PRO A 94 4.45 -16.89 7.45
N THR A 95 5.28 -17.93 7.36
CA THR A 95 5.56 -18.80 8.51
C THR A 95 6.90 -18.39 9.13
N VAL A 96 6.86 -17.86 10.35
CA VAL A 96 8.02 -17.44 11.14
C VAL A 96 8.63 -18.68 11.80
N LYS A 97 9.87 -19.03 11.47
CA LYS A 97 10.55 -20.23 12.00
C LYS A 97 11.79 -19.93 12.83
N GLU A 98 12.29 -18.72 12.72
CA GLU A 98 13.48 -18.23 13.39
C GLU A 98 13.33 -16.72 13.62
N LYS A 99 14.33 -16.11 14.27
CA LYS A 99 14.35 -14.67 14.51
C LYS A 99 14.24 -13.91 13.18
N ILE A 100 13.25 -13.02 13.09
CA ILE A 100 13.11 -12.15 11.93
C ILE A 100 14.16 -11.05 11.94
N THR A 101 14.77 -10.81 10.78
CA THR A 101 15.77 -9.75 10.60
C THR A 101 15.64 -9.10 9.23
N CYS A 102 16.15 -7.89 9.09
CA CYS A 102 16.10 -7.15 7.85
C CYS A 102 17.03 -7.74 6.77
N SER A 103 16.47 -8.15 5.62
CA SER A 103 17.21 -8.60 4.43
C SER A 103 16.54 -8.06 3.14
N PRO A 104 16.73 -6.76 2.82
CA PRO A 104 16.00 -6.09 1.76
C PRO A 104 16.75 -6.08 0.42
N GLU A 105 17.76 -6.92 0.23
CA GLU A 105 18.62 -6.89 -0.96
C GLU A 105 17.81 -7.09 -2.25
N GLN A 106 16.87 -8.05 -2.24
CA GLN A 106 15.99 -8.29 -3.39
C GLN A 106 15.03 -7.13 -3.63
N TYR A 107 14.37 -6.64 -2.58
CA TYR A 107 13.48 -5.47 -2.68
C TYR A 107 14.23 -4.24 -3.20
N LEU A 108 15.41 -3.93 -2.64
CA LEU A 108 16.25 -2.81 -3.02
C LEU A 108 16.68 -2.88 -4.48
N ASN A 109 17.05 -4.06 -4.97
CA ASN A 109 17.45 -4.23 -6.37
C ASN A 109 16.28 -3.91 -7.33
N ARG A 110 15.07 -4.42 -7.03
CA ARG A 110 13.86 -4.11 -7.81
C ARG A 110 13.48 -2.63 -7.72
N PHE A 111 13.57 -2.06 -6.52
CA PHE A 111 13.22 -0.66 -6.27
C PHE A 111 14.20 0.30 -6.95
N LYS A 112 15.51 0.01 -6.94
CA LYS A 112 16.51 0.79 -7.69
C LYS A 112 16.20 0.84 -9.18
N ALA A 113 15.80 -0.28 -9.79
CA ALA A 113 15.40 -0.28 -11.20
C ALA A 113 14.18 0.63 -11.45
N THR A 114 13.24 0.70 -10.50
CA THR A 114 12.12 1.66 -10.52
C THR A 114 12.61 3.10 -10.41
N ILE A 115 13.57 3.40 -9.52
CA ILE A 115 14.16 4.74 -9.38
C ILE A 115 14.91 5.16 -10.66
N ASP A 116 15.71 4.28 -11.23
CA ASP A 116 16.45 4.56 -12.47
C ASP A 116 15.50 4.86 -13.63
N LEU A 117 14.40 4.11 -13.72
CA LEU A 117 13.34 4.34 -14.70
C LEU A 117 12.61 5.67 -14.45
N ALA A 118 12.25 5.95 -13.21
CA ALA A 118 11.61 7.20 -12.81
C ALA A 118 12.48 8.43 -13.15
N ASN A 119 13.79 8.37 -12.87
CA ASN A 119 14.76 9.40 -13.20
C ASN A 119 14.82 9.66 -14.71
N LYS A 120 14.82 8.60 -15.54
CA LYS A 120 14.78 8.72 -17.01
C LYS A 120 13.50 9.39 -17.52
N LEU A 121 12.40 9.27 -16.77
CA LEU A 121 11.11 9.91 -17.08
C LEU A 121 10.96 11.31 -16.44
N GLY A 122 12.01 11.84 -15.80
CA GLY A 122 11.98 13.16 -15.16
C GLY A 122 11.21 13.21 -13.85
N ILE A 123 10.93 12.06 -13.22
CA ILE A 123 10.25 12.00 -11.92
C ILE A 123 11.30 12.10 -10.81
N ASN A 124 11.12 13.07 -9.89
CA ASN A 124 11.94 13.17 -8.68
C ASN A 124 11.71 11.93 -7.78
N SER A 125 12.80 11.29 -7.35
CA SER A 125 12.81 10.13 -6.44
C SER A 125 12.02 10.35 -5.15
N ASP A 126 11.95 11.58 -4.63
CA ASP A 126 11.21 11.94 -3.43
C ASP A 126 9.68 11.79 -3.61
N LYS A 127 9.21 11.66 -4.85
CA LYS A 127 7.79 11.42 -5.19
C LYS A 127 7.49 9.95 -5.48
N ILE A 128 8.50 9.08 -5.54
CA ILE A 128 8.31 7.64 -5.74
C ILE A 128 8.06 7.00 -4.39
N LYS A 129 7.00 6.21 -4.24
CA LYS A 129 6.65 5.58 -2.97
C LYS A 129 7.24 4.17 -2.89
N ALA A 130 7.97 3.89 -1.81
CA ALA A 130 8.17 2.52 -1.35
C ALA A 130 6.88 1.98 -0.72
N TYR A 131 6.82 0.69 -0.48
CA TYR A 131 5.63 0.03 0.06
C TYR A 131 5.98 -1.24 0.82
N THR A 132 5.20 -1.54 1.87
CA THR A 132 5.36 -2.72 2.72
C THR A 132 4.06 -3.10 3.43
N LEU A 133 3.99 -4.32 3.94
CA LEU A 133 2.98 -4.74 4.90
C LEU A 133 3.31 -4.14 6.28
N GLY A 134 2.29 -3.68 6.99
CA GLY A 134 2.45 -3.12 8.33
C GLY A 134 2.58 -4.17 9.44
N PRO A 135 3.17 -3.80 10.59
CA PRO A 135 3.45 -4.72 11.69
C PRO A 135 2.20 -5.35 12.31
N LEU A 136 1.07 -4.63 12.38
CA LEU A 136 -0.14 -5.16 13.02
C LEU A 136 -0.73 -6.26 12.15
N THR A 137 -0.86 -6.01 10.86
CA THR A 137 -1.33 -6.96 9.86
C THR A 137 -0.38 -8.14 9.70
N PHE A 138 0.94 -7.91 9.67
CA PHE A 138 1.91 -9.00 9.64
C PHE A 138 1.73 -9.92 10.86
N SER A 139 1.66 -9.36 12.07
CA SER A 139 1.48 -10.12 13.30
C SER A 139 0.17 -10.92 13.33
N GLN A 140 -0.85 -10.47 12.61
CA GLN A 140 -2.12 -11.15 12.50
C GLN A 140 -2.11 -12.26 11.43
N MET A 141 -1.48 -12.00 10.28
CA MET A 141 -1.54 -12.87 9.11
C MET A 141 -0.46 -13.96 9.11
N ALA A 142 0.63 -13.78 9.86
CA ALA A 142 1.71 -14.74 9.94
C ALA A 142 1.33 -15.97 10.79
N GLU A 143 1.90 -17.12 10.46
CA GLU A 143 2.00 -18.27 11.35
C GLU A 143 3.28 -18.12 12.18
N ASP A 144 3.15 -18.07 13.50
CA ASP A 144 4.26 -17.82 14.42
C ASP A 144 4.69 -19.10 15.14
N ASN A 145 5.78 -19.70 14.67
CA ASN A 145 6.36 -20.91 15.25
C ASN A 145 7.68 -20.62 16.00
N PHE A 146 7.97 -19.35 16.31
CA PHE A 146 9.20 -18.94 16.98
C PHE A 146 8.94 -18.10 18.23
N TYR A 147 8.26 -16.95 18.11
CA TYR A 147 8.07 -16.03 19.23
C TYR A 147 6.95 -16.50 20.16
N ASN A 148 5.91 -17.12 19.62
CA ASN A 148 4.73 -17.58 20.36
C ASN A 148 3.98 -16.44 21.11
N ASP A 149 4.25 -15.18 20.76
CA ASP A 149 3.51 -14.02 21.23
C ASP A 149 3.32 -13.01 20.09
N ARG A 150 2.05 -12.74 19.74
CA ARG A 150 1.69 -11.79 18.68
C ARG A 150 2.17 -10.36 18.92
N VAL A 151 2.27 -9.92 20.18
CA VAL A 151 2.77 -8.58 20.52
C VAL A 151 4.27 -8.53 20.29
N GLU A 152 5.01 -9.53 20.77
CA GLU A 152 6.45 -9.64 20.54
C GLU A 152 6.77 -9.72 19.04
N LEU A 153 6.03 -10.56 18.30
CA LEU A 153 6.15 -10.67 16.85
C LEU A 153 5.95 -9.32 16.15
N ALA A 154 4.93 -8.54 16.55
CA ALA A 154 4.69 -7.21 15.99
C ALA A 154 5.84 -6.23 16.27
N PHE A 155 6.39 -6.26 17.48
CA PHE A 155 7.55 -5.45 17.86
C PHE A 155 8.81 -5.83 17.09
N GLU A 156 9.15 -7.12 17.02
CA GLU A 156 10.33 -7.61 16.29
C GLU A 156 10.21 -7.36 14.79
N TYR A 157 9.00 -7.43 14.24
CA TYR A 157 8.76 -7.07 12.85
C TYR A 157 8.91 -5.57 12.64
N SER A 158 8.40 -4.74 13.54
CA SER A 158 8.59 -3.28 13.47
C SER A 158 10.06 -2.88 13.52
N LYS A 159 10.86 -3.50 14.41
CA LYS A 159 12.32 -3.30 14.48
C LYS A 159 13.01 -3.68 13.17
N SER A 160 12.73 -4.88 12.66
CA SER A 160 13.32 -5.36 11.40
C SER A 160 12.90 -4.50 10.20
N LEU A 161 11.64 -4.10 10.15
CA LEU A 161 11.13 -3.24 9.09
C LEU A 161 11.77 -1.85 9.15
N LYS A 162 11.95 -1.25 10.34
CA LYS A 162 12.67 0.02 10.52
C LYS A 162 14.06 -0.05 9.88
N GLU A 163 14.84 -1.08 10.19
CA GLU A 163 16.18 -1.28 9.60
C GLU A 163 16.12 -1.32 8.06
N CYS A 164 15.10 -1.97 7.50
CA CYS A 164 14.91 -2.06 6.06
C CYS A 164 14.50 -0.73 5.43
N LEU A 165 13.62 0.02 6.09
CA LEU A 165 13.21 1.34 5.64
C LEU A 165 14.37 2.34 5.71
N THR A 166 15.22 2.30 6.74
CA THR A 166 16.44 3.12 6.80
C THR A 166 17.36 2.88 5.59
N LYS A 167 17.48 1.64 5.11
CA LYS A 167 18.25 1.34 3.88
C LYS A 167 17.63 1.94 2.60
N LEU A 168 16.32 2.23 2.62
CA LEU A 168 15.56 2.83 1.51
C LEU A 168 15.59 4.37 1.50
N GLU A 169 15.91 5.03 2.61
CA GLU A 169 15.88 6.50 2.78
C GLU A 169 16.74 7.29 1.76
N LYS A 170 17.76 6.64 1.19
CA LYS A 170 18.62 7.21 0.15
C LYS A 170 18.00 7.16 -1.25
N TYR A 171 16.92 6.41 -1.44
CA TYR A 171 16.24 6.22 -2.73
C TYR A 171 14.86 6.87 -2.77
N THR A 172 14.20 7.03 -1.63
CA THR A 172 12.89 7.67 -1.53
C THR A 172 12.68 8.24 -0.13
N LYS A 173 11.77 9.21 -0.04
CA LYS A 173 11.30 9.83 1.22
C LYS A 173 9.92 9.38 1.64
N ILE A 174 9.26 8.48 0.91
CA ILE A 174 7.87 8.08 1.17
C ILE A 174 7.74 6.56 1.23
N VAL A 175 7.06 6.06 2.26
CA VAL A 175 6.69 4.64 2.37
C VAL A 175 5.19 4.49 2.62
N GLU A 176 4.55 3.63 1.85
CA GLU A 176 3.21 3.11 2.14
C GLU A 176 3.31 1.89 3.07
N ILE A 177 2.63 1.96 4.21
CA ILE A 177 2.53 0.86 5.15
C ILE A 177 1.07 0.40 5.12
N HIS A 178 0.83 -0.75 4.52
CA HIS A 178 -0.51 -1.28 4.35
C HIS A 178 -0.89 -2.15 5.55
N GLU A 179 -2.00 -1.80 6.19
CA GLU A 179 -2.53 -2.42 7.39
C GLU A 179 -3.95 -3.00 7.19
N PRO A 180 -4.23 -3.80 6.14
CA PRO A 180 -5.57 -4.35 5.83
C PRO A 180 -6.21 -5.14 6.99
N GLY A 181 -5.40 -5.56 7.97
CA GLY A 181 -5.80 -6.24 9.18
C GLY A 181 -6.27 -5.33 10.32
N PHE A 182 -6.02 -4.03 10.23
CA PHE A 182 -6.22 -3.09 11.33
C PHE A 182 -7.65 -3.03 11.86
N TYR A 183 -8.65 -3.11 10.98
CA TYR A 183 -10.07 -3.15 11.35
C TYR A 183 -10.64 -4.57 11.51
N SER A 184 -9.83 -5.59 11.25
CA SER A 184 -10.27 -6.98 11.35
C SER A 184 -10.54 -7.38 12.80
N ARG A 185 -11.56 -8.24 12.97
CA ARG A 185 -11.89 -8.86 14.26
C ARG A 185 -10.84 -9.88 14.72
N THR A 186 -10.01 -10.39 13.81
CA THR A 186 -8.98 -11.37 14.13
C THR A 186 -7.66 -10.74 14.60
N LEU A 187 -7.50 -9.41 14.50
CA LEU A 187 -6.40 -8.71 15.14
C LEU A 187 -6.60 -8.72 16.66
N GLN A 188 -5.64 -9.30 17.39
CA GLN A 188 -5.77 -9.52 18.84
C GLN A 188 -5.82 -8.21 19.62
N LYS A 189 -6.66 -8.14 20.66
CA LYS A 189 -6.83 -6.96 21.53
C LYS A 189 -5.49 -6.46 22.11
N LYS A 190 -4.64 -7.37 22.58
CA LYS A 190 -3.32 -7.03 23.13
C LYS A 190 -2.39 -6.35 22.12
N VAL A 191 -2.50 -6.68 20.83
CA VAL A 191 -1.73 -6.03 19.75
C VAL A 191 -2.30 -4.63 19.47
N ILE A 192 -3.63 -4.47 19.49
CA ILE A 192 -4.30 -3.18 19.32
C ILE A 192 -3.91 -2.22 20.45
N GLU A 193 -3.91 -2.69 21.70
CA GLU A 193 -3.55 -1.90 22.88
C GLU A 193 -2.10 -1.39 22.82
N ARG A 194 -1.19 -2.14 22.21
CA ARG A 194 0.23 -1.81 22.04
C ARG A 194 0.54 -1.17 20.67
N SER A 195 -0.46 -0.90 19.84
CA SER A 195 -0.25 -0.50 18.43
C SER A 195 0.53 0.81 18.27
N VAL A 196 0.32 1.79 19.14
CA VAL A 196 1.09 3.06 19.14
C VAL A 196 2.57 2.79 19.38
N GLU A 197 2.90 2.02 20.43
CA GLU A 197 4.28 1.67 20.75
C GLU A 197 4.96 0.86 19.64
N ILE A 198 4.21 -0.07 19.01
CA ILE A 198 4.69 -0.85 17.87
C ILE A 198 5.06 0.07 16.70
N TYR A 199 4.26 1.12 16.45
CA TYR A 199 4.54 2.11 15.41
C TYR A 199 5.64 3.11 15.77
N ASP A 200 5.80 3.46 17.05
CA ASP A 200 6.91 4.32 17.51
C ASP A 200 8.28 3.67 17.23
N VAL A 201 8.36 2.35 17.32
CA VAL A 201 9.57 1.59 16.95
C VAL A 201 9.92 1.79 15.47
N LEU A 202 8.91 1.89 14.60
CA LEU A 202 9.04 1.99 13.14
C LEU A 202 9.52 3.38 12.67
N LYS A 203 9.76 4.32 13.60
CA LYS A 203 10.13 5.70 13.25
C LYS A 203 11.41 5.80 12.44
N THR A 204 11.30 6.42 11.27
CA THR A 204 12.37 6.76 10.34
C THR A 204 12.26 8.23 9.90
N THR A 205 13.13 8.70 9.01
CA THR A 205 13.04 10.05 8.40
C THR A 205 12.08 10.12 7.21
N MET A 206 11.53 8.98 6.79
CA MET A 206 10.57 8.92 5.68
C MET A 206 9.17 9.37 6.12
N GLU A 207 8.45 10.02 5.22
CA GLU A 207 7.00 10.22 5.33
C GLU A 207 6.31 8.84 5.29
N ARG A 208 5.66 8.48 6.40
CA ARG A 208 4.94 7.21 6.55
C ARG A 208 3.46 7.40 6.26
N ARG A 209 2.97 6.70 5.24
CA ARG A 209 1.54 6.70 4.86
C ARG A 209 0.91 5.37 5.27
N VAL A 210 -0.02 5.38 6.22
CA VAL A 210 -0.62 4.14 6.75
C VAL A 210 -2.00 3.92 6.16
N TYR A 211 -2.22 2.76 5.55
CA TYR A 211 -3.48 2.42 4.86
C TYR A 211 -4.13 1.18 5.50
N PRO A 212 -5.10 1.36 6.42
CA PRO A 212 -5.72 0.25 7.14
C PRO A 212 -6.70 -0.58 6.29
N HIS A 213 -7.17 -0.04 5.15
CA HIS A 213 -8.17 -0.60 4.22
C HIS A 213 -9.47 -1.15 4.86
N PHE A 214 -10.59 -1.07 4.12
CA PHE A 214 -11.86 -1.75 4.44
C PHE A 214 -12.56 -1.33 5.76
N ASN A 215 -13.87 -1.56 5.83
CA ASN A 215 -14.69 -1.66 7.06
C ASN A 215 -14.25 -0.81 8.28
N ILE A 216 -14.24 0.52 8.14
CA ILE A 216 -13.76 1.43 9.18
C ILE A 216 -14.55 1.22 10.49
N SER A 217 -13.82 1.11 11.60
CA SER A 217 -14.36 1.24 12.95
C SER A 217 -13.99 2.63 13.49
N LEU A 218 -14.98 3.39 13.99
CA LEU A 218 -14.75 4.76 14.46
C LEU A 218 -13.78 4.81 15.65
N ASP A 219 -13.90 3.88 16.60
CA ASP A 219 -13.00 3.80 17.77
C ASP A 219 -11.57 3.50 17.32
N ARG A 220 -11.40 2.60 16.34
CA ARG A 220 -10.08 2.28 15.78
C ARG A 220 -9.55 3.39 14.88
N LEU A 221 -10.39 4.18 14.23
CA LEU A 221 -9.96 5.33 13.42
C LEU A 221 -9.30 6.40 14.30
N GLU A 222 -9.80 6.64 15.52
CA GLU A 222 -9.13 7.54 16.47
C GLU A 222 -7.76 7.00 16.89
N LEU A 223 -7.67 5.69 17.17
CA LEU A 223 -6.40 5.03 17.45
C LEU A 223 -5.44 5.13 16.27
N LEU A 224 -5.92 4.98 15.03
CA LEU A 224 -5.12 5.09 13.82
C LEU A 224 -4.46 6.47 13.69
N PHE A 225 -5.19 7.54 14.02
CA PHE A 225 -4.64 8.90 14.04
C PHE A 225 -3.65 9.16 15.19
N ARG A 226 -3.47 8.22 16.12
CA ARG A 226 -2.46 8.26 17.18
C ARG A 226 -1.22 7.45 16.83
N LEU A 227 -1.24 6.63 15.79
CA LEU A 227 -0.03 5.96 15.30
C LEU A 227 0.93 7.01 14.74
N ASP A 228 2.23 6.72 14.82
CA ASP A 228 3.27 7.56 14.25
C ASP A 228 3.24 7.46 12.70
N ALA A 229 2.29 8.15 12.11
CA ALA A 229 1.97 8.18 10.68
C ALA A 229 1.77 9.63 10.20
N ASP A 230 2.47 10.00 9.14
CA ASP A 230 2.40 11.34 8.56
C ASP A 230 1.15 11.54 7.71
N VAL A 231 0.64 10.48 7.08
CA VAL A 231 -0.62 10.49 6.33
C VAL A 231 -1.41 9.22 6.63
N VAL A 232 -2.71 9.36 6.89
CA VAL A 232 -3.61 8.23 7.14
C VAL A 232 -4.58 8.03 5.98
N GLY A 233 -4.64 6.81 5.45
CA GLY A 233 -5.61 6.39 4.45
C GLY A 233 -7.01 6.24 5.02
N VAL A 234 -8.00 6.82 4.34
CA VAL A 234 -9.42 6.79 4.73
C VAL A 234 -10.25 6.30 3.55
N ASP A 235 -10.73 5.05 3.64
CA ASP A 235 -11.65 4.45 2.67
C ASP A 235 -13.07 5.01 2.84
N ILE A 236 -13.37 6.15 2.20
CA ILE A 236 -14.70 6.77 2.27
C ILE A 236 -15.71 6.03 1.40
N VAL A 237 -15.34 5.65 0.18
CA VAL A 237 -16.30 5.02 -0.76
C VAL A 237 -16.78 3.65 -0.28
N GLY A 238 -15.91 2.86 0.35
CA GLY A 238 -16.27 1.60 0.98
C GLY A 238 -17.09 1.78 2.26
N ASN A 239 -17.03 2.96 2.89
CA ASN A 239 -17.69 3.26 4.16
C ASN A 239 -18.69 4.43 4.06
N ILE A 240 -19.29 4.64 2.88
CA ILE A 240 -20.07 5.85 2.58
C ILE A 240 -21.27 6.05 3.52
N ARG A 241 -21.83 4.96 4.06
CA ARG A 241 -22.96 4.99 5.00
C ARG A 241 -22.61 5.66 6.32
N MET A 242 -21.35 5.62 6.74
CA MET A 242 -20.85 6.25 7.97
C MET A 242 -19.98 7.48 7.68
N ALA A 243 -19.94 7.95 6.43
CA ALA A 243 -19.04 9.03 6.01
C ALA A 243 -19.19 10.29 6.88
N GLY A 244 -20.42 10.65 7.30
CA GLY A 244 -20.65 11.78 8.21
C GLY A 244 -19.84 11.69 9.51
N ASN A 245 -19.80 10.51 10.13
CA ASN A 245 -19.05 10.28 11.36
C ASN A 245 -17.54 10.25 11.10
N ILE A 246 -17.11 9.71 9.97
CA ILE A 246 -15.69 9.71 9.56
C ILE A 246 -15.21 11.16 9.34
N TYR A 247 -15.98 11.96 8.62
CA TYR A 247 -15.66 13.37 8.35
C TYR A 247 -15.40 14.17 9.63
N ASN A 248 -16.17 13.92 10.69
CA ASN A 248 -15.98 14.59 11.99
C ASN A 248 -14.63 14.31 12.66
N LYS A 249 -13.85 13.32 12.19
CA LYS A 249 -12.53 12.96 12.72
C LYS A 249 -11.36 13.50 11.90
N LEU A 250 -11.61 14.23 10.81
CA LEU A 250 -10.58 14.65 9.85
C LEU A 250 -9.92 16.00 10.16
N THR A 251 -10.45 16.77 11.11
CA THR A 251 -9.96 18.12 11.40
C THR A 251 -8.49 18.14 11.81
N GLY A 252 -7.69 18.98 11.13
CA GLY A 252 -6.25 19.09 11.35
C GLY A 252 -5.46 17.82 11.01
N LYS A 253 -6.05 16.85 10.30
CA LYS A 253 -5.35 15.61 9.90
C LYS A 253 -4.80 15.71 8.49
N LYS A 254 -3.69 15.04 8.24
CA LYS A 254 -3.18 14.74 6.89
C LYS A 254 -3.73 13.39 6.45
N ILE A 255 -4.50 13.37 5.37
CA ILE A 255 -5.23 12.16 4.95
C ILE A 255 -5.03 11.83 3.47
N SER A 256 -5.10 10.55 3.16
CA SER A 256 -5.33 10.05 1.81
C SER A 256 -6.77 9.57 1.70
N LEU A 257 -7.59 10.31 0.96
CA LEU A 257 -9.03 10.12 0.84
C LEU A 257 -9.33 9.17 -0.32
N GLY A 258 -9.76 7.95 0.02
CA GLY A 258 -10.20 6.95 -0.94
C GLY A 258 -11.54 7.33 -1.55
N VAL A 259 -11.52 7.94 -2.74
CA VAL A 259 -12.70 8.47 -3.45
C VAL A 259 -13.11 7.64 -4.67
N VAL A 260 -12.29 6.66 -5.04
CA VAL A 260 -12.54 5.71 -6.11
C VAL A 260 -12.51 4.29 -5.55
N ASP A 261 -13.57 3.52 -5.80
CA ASP A 261 -13.72 2.18 -5.22
C ASP A 261 -13.03 1.14 -6.10
N ALA A 262 -12.01 0.50 -5.54
CA ALA A 262 -11.23 -0.54 -6.18
C ALA A 262 -11.85 -1.94 -6.04
N ARG A 263 -12.98 -2.11 -5.34
CA ARG A 263 -13.66 -3.41 -5.18
C ARG A 263 -14.84 -3.61 -6.14
N THR A 264 -15.06 -2.66 -7.05
CA THR A 264 -16.15 -2.72 -8.03
C THR A 264 -15.72 -2.19 -9.39
N THR A 265 -16.24 -2.82 -10.45
CA THR A 265 -16.02 -2.36 -11.82
C THR A 265 -16.88 -1.15 -12.19
N LYS A 266 -17.86 -0.81 -11.35
CA LYS A 266 -18.72 0.35 -11.56
C LYS A 266 -17.89 1.64 -11.47
N MET A 267 -18.03 2.48 -12.49
CA MET A 267 -17.43 3.82 -12.50
C MET A 267 -18.20 4.77 -11.59
N GLU A 268 -17.47 5.56 -10.81
CA GLU A 268 -18.00 6.70 -10.09
C GLU A 268 -18.35 7.84 -11.05
N THR A 269 -19.21 8.76 -10.59
CA THR A 269 -19.44 10.02 -11.30
C THR A 269 -18.56 11.12 -10.72
N LYS A 270 -18.12 12.07 -11.55
CA LYS A 270 -17.37 13.25 -11.10
C LYS A 270 -18.09 14.01 -9.99
N SER A 271 -19.42 14.17 -10.12
CA SER A 271 -20.26 14.84 -9.13
C SER A 271 -20.26 14.14 -7.77
N LYS A 272 -20.30 12.80 -7.75
CA LYS A 272 -20.25 12.04 -6.49
C LYS A 272 -18.89 12.19 -5.80
N ILE A 273 -17.80 12.17 -6.57
CA ILE A 273 -16.45 12.35 -6.03
C ILE A 273 -16.27 13.77 -5.49
N ARG A 274 -16.64 14.81 -6.25
CA ARG A 274 -16.56 16.21 -5.79
C ARG A 274 -17.31 16.43 -4.49
N ARG A 275 -18.53 15.90 -4.36
CA ARG A 275 -19.29 15.99 -3.11
C ARG A 275 -18.59 15.30 -1.92
N ILE A 276 -17.83 14.24 -2.16
CA ILE A 276 -17.01 13.60 -1.11
C ILE A 276 -15.84 14.49 -0.71
N ILE A 277 -15.18 15.11 -1.70
CA ILE A 277 -14.05 16.02 -1.51
C ILE A 277 -14.48 17.27 -0.75
N GLU A 278 -15.53 17.97 -1.21
CA GLU A 278 -16.10 19.17 -0.58
C GLU A 278 -16.43 18.92 0.89
N LYS A 279 -17.15 17.83 1.19
CA LYS A 279 -17.50 17.46 2.58
C LYS A 279 -16.29 17.14 3.45
N ALA A 280 -15.21 16.63 2.87
CA ALA A 280 -13.97 16.40 3.59
C ALA A 280 -13.25 17.74 3.85
N LEU A 281 -13.20 18.63 2.86
CA LEU A 281 -12.59 19.96 2.98
C LEU A 281 -13.32 20.86 4.00
N ASP A 282 -14.65 20.76 4.10
CA ASP A 282 -15.45 21.46 5.11
C ASP A 282 -15.00 21.17 6.55
N ARG A 283 -14.33 20.02 6.76
CA ARG A 283 -13.80 19.60 8.06
C ARG A 283 -12.40 20.12 8.34
N LYS A 284 -11.84 20.93 7.44
CA LYS A 284 -10.52 21.58 7.57
C LYS A 284 -9.41 20.58 7.94
N PRO A 285 -9.19 19.51 7.15
CA PRO A 285 -7.98 18.71 7.28
C PRO A 285 -6.75 19.56 6.93
N GLU A 286 -5.59 19.19 7.47
CA GLU A 286 -4.32 19.87 7.17
C GLU A 286 -3.88 19.61 5.72
N LYS A 287 -4.08 18.38 5.24
CA LYS A 287 -3.69 17.97 3.88
C LYS A 287 -4.62 16.86 3.39
N ILE A 288 -5.01 16.93 2.12
CA ILE A 288 -5.73 15.85 1.43
C ILE A 288 -4.93 15.38 0.21
N LEU A 289 -4.68 14.07 0.16
CA LEU A 289 -4.33 13.30 -1.03
C LEU A 289 -5.60 12.61 -1.54
N LEU A 290 -5.83 12.58 -2.85
CA LEU A 290 -6.95 11.86 -3.46
C LEU A 290 -6.44 10.54 -4.03
N SER A 291 -7.15 9.45 -3.72
CA SER A 291 -6.72 8.09 -4.06
C SER A 291 -7.87 7.12 -4.37
N ASN A 292 -7.51 5.95 -4.90
CA ASN A 292 -8.30 4.73 -4.78
C ASN A 292 -8.32 4.27 -3.31
N ASN A 293 -9.41 3.62 -2.88
CA ASN A 293 -9.59 3.25 -1.48
C ASN A 293 -8.77 2.04 -1.00
N THR A 294 -8.39 1.14 -1.91
CA THR A 294 -7.60 -0.06 -1.64
C THR A 294 -6.94 -0.56 -2.93
N PHE A 295 -6.23 -1.68 -2.89
CA PHE A 295 -5.53 -2.30 -4.02
C PHE A 295 -6.39 -2.39 -5.29
N LEU A 296 -5.88 -1.93 -6.42
CA LEU A 296 -6.61 -1.99 -7.69
C LEU A 296 -6.62 -3.40 -8.29
N ASP A 297 -5.79 -4.33 -7.81
CA ASP A 297 -5.75 -5.74 -8.25
C ASP A 297 -7.10 -6.47 -8.17
N PHE A 298 -8.06 -5.97 -7.39
CA PHE A 298 -9.39 -6.55 -7.30
C PHE A 298 -10.27 -6.27 -8.54
N ILE A 299 -9.82 -5.43 -9.47
CA ILE A 299 -10.56 -5.09 -10.69
C ILE A 299 -9.69 -5.25 -11.95
N PRO A 300 -10.31 -5.46 -13.14
CA PRO A 300 -9.57 -5.54 -14.38
C PRO A 300 -8.78 -4.27 -14.70
N GLU A 301 -7.61 -4.42 -15.30
CA GLU A 301 -6.70 -3.33 -15.68
C GLU A 301 -7.39 -2.20 -16.46
N ILE A 302 -8.25 -2.55 -17.43
CA ILE A 302 -8.98 -1.58 -18.25
C ILE A 302 -9.88 -0.66 -17.39
N VAL A 303 -10.44 -1.20 -16.30
CA VAL A 303 -11.27 -0.44 -15.37
C VAL A 303 -10.37 0.39 -14.44
N ALA A 304 -9.30 -0.18 -13.92
CA ALA A 304 -8.32 0.54 -13.09
C ALA A 304 -7.79 1.78 -13.83
N LYS A 305 -7.41 1.64 -15.09
CA LYS A 305 -6.97 2.76 -15.94
C LYS A 305 -8.04 3.86 -16.06
N ARG A 306 -9.30 3.50 -16.33
CA ARG A 306 -10.42 4.46 -16.41
C ARG A 306 -10.65 5.17 -15.07
N LYS A 307 -10.51 4.45 -13.96
CA LYS A 307 -10.63 4.97 -12.60
C LYS A 307 -9.52 5.97 -12.24
N LEU A 308 -8.28 5.72 -12.67
CA LEU A 308 -7.18 6.68 -12.50
C LEU A 308 -7.37 7.95 -13.33
N VAL A 309 -7.87 7.82 -14.57
CA VAL A 309 -8.24 8.98 -15.39
C VAL A 309 -9.34 9.79 -14.71
N LEU A 310 -10.36 9.13 -14.15
CA LEU A 310 -11.44 9.80 -13.43
C LEU A 310 -10.91 10.56 -12.21
N LEU A 311 -10.02 9.94 -11.42
CA LEU A 311 -9.39 10.55 -10.25
C LEU A 311 -8.58 11.80 -10.62
N SER A 312 -7.84 11.75 -11.72
CA SER A 312 -7.12 12.89 -12.27
C SER A 312 -8.04 14.04 -12.67
N GLN A 313 -9.11 13.74 -13.39
CA GLN A 313 -10.06 14.74 -13.88
C GLN A 313 -10.76 15.50 -12.75
N VAL A 314 -10.99 14.89 -11.59
CA VAL A 314 -11.59 15.58 -10.45
C VAL A 314 -10.57 16.42 -9.69
N ALA A 315 -9.29 16.03 -9.69
CA ALA A 315 -8.23 16.77 -9.02
C ALA A 315 -7.78 18.05 -9.75
N MET A 316 -7.91 18.09 -11.09
CA MET A 316 -7.52 19.24 -11.92
C MET A 316 -8.54 20.39 -11.95
N ASN A 317 -9.76 20.19 -11.45
CA ASN A 317 -10.87 21.15 -11.57
C ASN A 317 -11.12 21.95 -10.28
N GLU A 318 -10.12 22.06 -9.41
CA GLU A 318 -10.07 22.91 -8.21
C GLU A 318 -8.69 23.59 -8.14
#